data_AF-A0A1M5UHG5-F1
#
_entry.id   AF-A0A1M5UHG5-F1
#
_cell.length_a   1.000
_cell.length_b   1.000
_cell.length_c   1.000
_cell.angle_alpha   90.00
_cell.angle_beta   90.00
_cell.angle_gamma   90.00
#
_symmetry.space_group_name_H-M   'P 1'
#
loop_
_entity.id
_entity.type
_entity.pdbx_description
1 polymer ?
#
loop_
_entity_poly.entity_id
_entity_poly.type
_entity_poly.pdbx_seq_one_letter_code
_entity_poly.pdbx_strand_id
1 'polypeptide(L)'
;MVEINRNFNIMEKRSNKYYLTLSLKEYANGDTQPAKELGIEFDNHDEIFGIIQRIKDKNIFENASEATQFAIGLKLFSEIKLKHRNNPLFNELNEVFPIFMKKLKSL
;
A
#
# COMPACT_ATOMS: atom_id res chain seq x y z
N MET A 1 -40.24 -15.66 -2.81
CA MET A 1 -38.92 -15.25 -3.36
C MET A 1 -37.98 -15.08 -2.18
N VAL A 2 -37.02 -15.98 -2.03
CA VAL A 2 -36.07 -15.96 -0.90
C VAL A 2 -34.91 -15.04 -1.29
N GLU A 3 -34.79 -13.90 -0.60
CA GLU A 3 -33.57 -13.09 -0.61
C GLU A 3 -32.46 -13.88 0.06
N ILE A 4 -31.56 -14.44 -0.76
CA ILE A 4 -30.32 -15.02 -0.27
C ILE A 4 -29.41 -13.83 0.09
N ASN A 5 -29.51 -13.37 1.33
CA ASN A 5 -28.44 -12.64 1.98
C ASN A 5 -27.21 -13.54 2.00
N ARG A 6 -26.39 -13.46 0.96
CA ARG A 6 -25.03 -13.98 0.98
C ARG A 6 -24.24 -13.07 1.94
N ASN A 7 -24.36 -13.37 3.23
CA ASN A 7 -23.32 -13.07 4.19
C ASN A 7 -22.06 -13.74 3.65
N PHE A 8 -21.23 -12.97 2.93
CA PHE A 8 -19.85 -13.32 2.71
C PHE A 8 -19.26 -13.48 4.10
N ASN A 9 -19.12 -14.73 4.52
CA ASN A 9 -18.35 -15.13 5.67
C ASN A 9 -16.90 -14.78 5.32
N ILE A 10 -16.54 -13.50 5.48
CA ILE A 10 -15.16 -13.06 5.46
C ILE A 10 -14.58 -13.67 6.72
N MET A 11 -14.06 -14.88 6.60
CA MET A 11 -13.01 -15.36 7.49
C MET A 11 -12.06 -14.18 7.64
N GLU A 12 -11.99 -13.57 8.84
CA GLU A 12 -11.16 -12.39 9.04
C GLU A 12 -9.76 -12.77 8.56
N LYS A 13 -9.41 -12.24 7.38
CA LYS A 13 -8.20 -12.62 6.70
C LYS A 13 -7.10 -12.00 7.53
N ARG A 14 -6.41 -12.82 8.33
CA ARG A 14 -5.38 -12.39 9.29
C ARG A 14 -4.55 -11.26 8.65
N SER A 15 -4.59 -10.09 9.25
CA SER A 15 -3.82 -8.92 8.85
C SER A 15 -2.58 -8.80 9.73
N ASN A 16 -1.49 -8.33 9.14
CA ASN A 16 -0.33 -7.84 9.88
C ASN A 16 -0.62 -6.39 10.30
N LYS A 17 -0.21 -6.03 11.52
CA LYS A 17 -0.39 -4.68 12.07
C LYS A 17 0.93 -3.92 12.04
N TYR A 18 0.90 -2.67 11.63
CA TYR A 18 2.08 -1.84 11.50
C TYR A 18 1.86 -0.45 12.09
N TYR A 19 2.96 0.17 12.48
CA TYR A 19 3.05 1.59 12.78
C TYR A 19 4.05 2.22 11.81
N LEU A 20 3.70 3.35 11.19
CA LEU A 20 4.60 4.12 10.32
C LEU A 20 4.69 5.54 10.83
N THR A 21 5.93 6.03 10.94
CA THR A 21 6.23 7.42 11.27
C THR A 21 6.81 8.14 10.06
N LEU A 22 6.29 9.32 9.76
CA LEU A 22 6.85 10.27 8.80
C LEU A 22 7.34 11.51 9.54
N SER A 23 8.64 11.80 9.45
CA SER A 23 9.22 13.04 9.99
C SER A 23 9.71 13.94 8.85
N LEU A 24 9.28 15.20 8.84
CA LEU A 24 9.83 16.21 7.94
C LEU A 24 11.22 16.62 8.43
N LYS A 25 12.24 16.33 7.61
CA LYS A 25 13.65 16.65 7.94
C LYS A 25 14.07 18.03 7.46
N GLU A 26 13.58 18.45 6.31
CA GLU A 26 13.92 19.73 5.68
C GLU A 26 12.78 20.13 4.74
N TYR A 27 12.43 21.41 4.75
CA TYR A 27 11.52 21.99 3.79
C TYR A 27 12.25 22.28 2.47
N ALA A 28 11.50 22.39 1.37
CA ALA A 28 12.09 22.68 0.06
C ALA A 28 12.84 24.03 -0.02
N ASN A 29 12.58 24.96 0.91
CA ASN A 29 13.28 26.24 1.04
C ASN A 29 14.53 26.16 1.94
N GLY A 30 14.90 24.98 2.43
CA GLY A 30 16.05 24.76 3.31
C GLY A 30 15.75 24.94 4.80
N ASP A 31 14.54 25.38 5.16
CA ASP A 31 14.18 25.49 6.57
C ASP A 31 14.08 24.10 7.22
N THR A 32 14.39 24.02 8.51
CA THR A 32 14.21 22.80 9.30
C THR A 32 13.10 22.95 10.34
N GLN A 33 12.44 24.12 10.39
CA GLN A 33 11.41 24.45 11.38
C GLN A 33 10.16 25.09 10.74
N PRO A 34 8.96 24.86 11.32
CA PRO A 34 8.72 23.96 12.43
C PRO A 34 8.86 22.49 12.00
N ALA A 35 9.54 21.69 12.83
CA ALA A 35 9.62 20.24 12.62
C ALA A 35 8.20 19.64 12.64
N LYS A 36 7.97 18.61 11.82
CA LYS A 36 6.68 17.91 11.74
C LYS A 36 6.89 16.41 11.80
N GLU A 37 6.01 15.74 12.52
CA GLU A 37 5.98 14.29 12.62
C GLU A 37 4.54 13.80 12.62
N LEU A 38 4.29 12.70 11.91
CA LEU A 38 3.00 12.02 11.88
C LEU A 38 3.24 10.53 12.03
N GLY A 39 2.55 9.91 12.98
CA GLY A 39 2.46 8.47 13.13
C GLY A 39 1.10 7.96 12.67
N ILE A 40 1.07 6.82 11.98
CA ILE A 40 -0.16 6.13 11.59
C ILE A 40 -0.09 4.65 11.96
N GLU A 41 -1.20 4.12 12.49
CA GLU A 41 -1.43 2.68 12.63
C GLU A 41 -2.22 2.17 11.43
N PHE A 42 -1.81 1.03 10.88
CA PHE A 42 -2.55 0.41 9.78
C PHE A 42 -2.35 -1.10 9.71
N ASP A 43 -3.34 -1.74 9.10
CA ASP A 43 -3.36 -3.17 8.85
C ASP A 43 -3.08 -3.46 7.38
N ASN A 44 -2.31 -4.52 7.09
CA ASN A 44 -2.05 -5.00 5.74
C ASN A 44 -2.13 -6.53 5.67
N HIS A 45 -2.72 -7.08 4.62
CA HIS A 45 -2.79 -8.54 4.43
C HIS A 45 -1.45 -9.15 4.03
N ASP A 46 -0.56 -8.39 3.41
CA ASP A 46 0.78 -8.86 3.07
C ASP A 46 1.78 -8.54 4.20
N GLU A 47 2.81 -9.37 4.32
CA GLU A 47 3.97 -9.09 5.16
C GLU A 47 4.88 -8.09 4.41
N ILE A 48 4.91 -6.83 4.85
CA ILE A 48 5.47 -5.71 4.08
C ILE A 48 6.99 -5.80 3.96
N PHE A 49 7.71 -6.33 4.95
CA PHE A 49 9.16 -6.46 4.87
C PHE A 49 9.58 -7.46 3.79
N GLY A 50 8.87 -8.58 3.68
CA GLY A 50 9.04 -9.56 2.62
C GLY A 50 8.68 -8.99 1.24
N ILE A 51 7.70 -8.08 1.15
CA ILE A 51 7.43 -7.35 -0.10
C ILE A 51 8.57 -6.39 -0.44
N ILE A 52 9.09 -5.62 0.54
CA ILE A 52 10.24 -4.74 0.34
C ILE A 52 11.44 -5.54 -0.20
N GLN A 53 11.73 -6.69 0.39
CA GLN A 53 12.85 -7.53 -0.05
C GLN A 53 12.64 -8.00 -1.49
N ARG A 54 11.47 -8.55 -1.82
CA ARG A 54 11.16 -9.00 -3.19
C ARG A 54 11.27 -7.89 -4.23
N ILE A 55 10.88 -6.66 -3.90
CA ILE A 55 11.02 -5.53 -4.83
C ILE A 55 12.48 -5.12 -5.00
N LYS A 56 13.28 -5.10 -3.92
CA LYS A 56 14.73 -4.87 -3.99
C LYS A 56 15.42 -5.91 -4.87
N ASP A 57 15.07 -7.17 -4.71
CA ASP A 57 15.68 -8.29 -5.43
C ASP A 57 15.41 -8.22 -6.95
N LYS A 58 14.27 -7.65 -7.37
CA LYS A 58 13.98 -7.42 -8.80
C LYS A 58 14.86 -6.33 -9.42
N ASN A 59 15.48 -5.48 -8.61
CA ASN A 59 16.38 -4.39 -9.02
C ASN A 59 15.84 -3.46 -10.14
N ILE A 60 14.51 -3.26 -10.21
CA ILE A 60 13.84 -2.50 -11.29
C ILE A 60 14.06 -0.98 -11.23
N PHE A 61 14.61 -0.48 -10.11
CA PHE A 61 14.89 0.94 -9.88
C PHE A 61 16.39 1.21 -9.70
N GLU A 62 17.25 0.18 -9.69
CA GLU A 62 18.70 0.30 -9.41
C GLU A 62 19.04 1.02 -8.08
N ASN A 63 18.04 1.24 -7.22
CA ASN A 63 18.14 1.97 -5.96
C ASN A 63 17.26 1.29 -4.89
N ALA A 64 17.92 0.76 -3.85
CA ALA A 64 17.24 0.03 -2.77
C ALA A 64 16.32 0.92 -1.92
N SER A 65 16.60 2.23 -1.82
CA SER A 65 15.75 3.19 -1.12
C SER A 65 14.46 3.42 -1.89
N GLU A 66 14.56 3.66 -3.20
CA GLU A 66 13.39 3.84 -4.08
C GLU A 66 12.53 2.57 -4.14
N ALA A 67 13.16 1.39 -4.21
CA ALA A 67 12.46 0.11 -4.09
C ALA A 67 11.66 -0.01 -2.78
N THR A 68 12.22 0.46 -1.66
CA THR A 68 11.54 0.48 -0.35
C THR A 68 10.35 1.45 -0.36
N GLN A 69 10.56 2.67 -0.85
CA GLN A 69 9.51 3.69 -0.96
C GLN A 69 8.35 3.19 -1.83
N PHE A 70 8.66 2.61 -2.98
CA PHE A 70 7.67 2.02 -3.89
C PHE A 70 6.88 0.90 -3.23
N ALA A 71 7.55 -0.05 -2.55
CA ALA A 71 6.89 -1.15 -1.86
C ALA A 71 5.92 -0.66 -0.76
N ILE A 72 6.38 0.28 0.09
CA ILE A 72 5.56 0.86 1.16
C ILE A 72 4.36 1.60 0.57
N GLY A 73 4.59 2.50 -0.39
CA GLY A 73 3.54 3.29 -1.03
C GLY A 73 2.51 2.41 -1.72
N LEU A 74 2.96 1.41 -2.48
CA LEU A 74 2.08 0.44 -3.15
C LEU A 74 1.21 -0.31 -2.16
N LYS A 75 1.78 -0.74 -1.02
CA LYS A 75 1.05 -1.52 -0.02
C LYS A 75 0.09 -0.68 0.81
N LEU A 76 0.42 0.57 1.13
CA LEU A 76 -0.53 1.52 1.74
C LEU A 76 -1.70 1.82 0.81
N PHE A 77 -1.40 2.19 -0.44
CA PHE A 77 -2.41 2.55 -1.43
C PHE A 77 -3.33 1.39 -1.79
N SER A 78 -2.76 0.21 -2.08
CA SER A 78 -3.55 -0.95 -2.53
C SER A 78 -4.55 -1.44 -1.48
N GLU A 79 -4.21 -1.38 -0.18
CA GLU A 79 -5.15 -1.73 0.89
C GLU A 79 -6.33 -0.74 0.97
N ILE A 80 -6.07 0.56 0.89
CA ILE A 80 -7.14 1.58 0.89
C ILE A 80 -8.05 1.39 -0.33
N LYS A 81 -7.48 1.20 -1.51
CA LYS A 81 -8.23 0.91 -2.74
C LYS A 81 -9.09 -0.34 -2.58
N LEU A 82 -8.58 -1.42 -1.97
CA LEU A 82 -9.33 -2.65 -1.74
C LEU A 82 -10.48 -2.46 -0.74
N LYS A 83 -10.24 -1.78 0.38
CA LYS A 83 -11.24 -1.47 1.41
C LYS A 83 -12.37 -0.59 0.85
N HIS A 84 -12.03 0.34 -0.03
CA HIS A 84 -12.96 1.27 -0.64
C HIS A 84 -13.24 0.97 -2.12
N ARG A 85 -13.17 -0.30 -2.54
CA ARG A 85 -13.24 -0.69 -3.97
C ARG A 85 -14.47 -0.19 -4.74
N ASN A 86 -15.57 0.10 -4.04
CA ASN A 86 -16.82 0.62 -4.62
C ASN A 86 -16.87 2.16 -4.66
N ASN A 87 -15.85 2.87 -4.16
CA ASN A 87 -15.78 4.31 -4.26
C ASN A 87 -15.56 4.71 -5.74
N PRO A 88 -16.39 5.61 -6.31
CA PRO A 88 -16.29 6.01 -7.72
C PRO A 88 -14.90 6.49 -8.15
N LEU A 89 -14.10 7.04 -7.23
CA LEU A 89 -12.71 7.43 -7.47
C LEU A 89 -11.84 6.27 -8.02
N PHE A 90 -12.16 5.02 -7.66
CA PHE A 90 -11.38 3.85 -8.05
C PHE A 90 -11.95 3.08 -9.24
N ASN A 91 -13.04 3.53 -9.87
CA ASN A 91 -13.72 2.76 -10.93
C ASN A 91 -12.76 2.38 -12.07
N GLU A 92 -12.07 3.34 -12.66
CA GLU A 92 -11.12 3.07 -13.75
C GLU A 92 -9.89 2.29 -13.24
N LEU A 93 -9.43 2.59 -12.03
CA LEU A 93 -8.32 1.88 -11.39
C LEU A 93 -8.66 0.42 -11.06
N ASN A 94 -9.93 0.05 -10.90
CA ASN A 94 -10.32 -1.33 -10.69
C ASN A 94 -10.01 -2.21 -11.90
N GLU A 95 -10.07 -1.64 -13.12
CA GLU A 95 -9.75 -2.34 -14.36
C GLU A 95 -8.24 -2.41 -14.61
N VAL A 96 -7.53 -1.28 -14.46
CA VAL A 96 -6.12 -1.21 -14.88
C VAL A 96 -5.12 -1.63 -13.79
N PHE A 97 -5.46 -1.47 -12.51
CA PHE A 97 -4.55 -1.79 -11.40
C PHE A 97 -4.18 -3.29 -11.32
N PRO A 98 -5.10 -4.25 -11.54
CA PRO A 98 -4.75 -5.66 -11.61
C PRO A 98 -3.74 -5.99 -12.73
N ILE A 99 -3.81 -5.29 -13.87
CA ILE A 99 -2.89 -5.46 -14.99
C ILE A 99 -1.48 -4.99 -14.58
N PHE A 100 -1.40 -3.80 -13.97
CA PHE A 100 -0.16 -3.29 -13.39
C PHE A 100 0.45 -4.27 -12.37
N MET A 101 -0.36 -4.79 -11.44
CA MET A 101 0.11 -5.74 -10.43
C MET A 101 0.60 -7.05 -11.03
N LYS A 102 -0.03 -7.55 -12.11
CA LYS A 102 0.45 -8.73 -12.83
C LYS A 102 1.82 -8.47 -13.45
N LYS A 103 1.98 -7.34 -14.15
CA LYS A 103 3.27 -6.94 -14.73
C LYS A 103 4.36 -6.81 -13.66
N LEU A 104 4.08 -6.13 -12.55
CA LEU A 104 5.05 -5.99 -11.45
C LEU A 104 5.48 -7.35 -10.88
N LYS A 105 4.54 -8.28 -10.72
CA LYS A 105 4.83 -9.62 -10.21
C LYS A 105 5.68 -10.44 -11.18
N SER A 106 5.54 -10.23 -12.50
CA SER A 106 6.27 -10.97 -13.53
C SER A 106 7.67 -10.45 -13.85
N LEU A 107 8.01 -9.22 -13.44
CA LEU A 107 9.38 -8.69 -13.54
C LEU A 107 10.35 -9.51 -12.69
#